data_AF-A0A7W2VC08-F1
#
_entry.id   AF-A0A7W2VC08-F1
#
_cell.length_a   1.000
_cell.length_b   1.000
_cell.length_c   1.000
_cell.angle_alpha   90.00
_cell.angle_beta   90.00
_cell.angle_gamma   90.00
#
_symmetry.space_group_name_H-M   'P 1'
#
loop_
_entity.id
_entity.type
_entity.pdbx_description
1 polymer ?
#
loop_
_entity_poly.entity_id
_entity_poly.type
_entity_poly.pdbx_seq_one_letter_code
_entity_poly.pdbx_strand_id
1 'polypeptide(L)'
;TLSDGSSTDDPTPTLSGKAEAGSTVKIYDQNGLLGEVTAKADGTWSFSPVAKLPEGEHRFHVTATDKAGNTSADSDDFVLTLDYTAP
;
A
#
# COMPACT_ATOMS: atom_id res chain seq x y z
N THR A 1 -0.13 12.65 -8.16
CA THR A 1 0.11 11.74 -7.02
C THR A 1 -0.87 12.11 -5.93
N LEU A 2 -1.55 11.14 -5.32
CA LEU A 2 -2.44 11.41 -4.18
C LEU A 2 -1.60 11.70 -2.93
N SER A 3 -2.07 12.60 -2.08
CA SER A 3 -1.44 12.92 -0.80
C SER A 3 -2.18 12.22 0.34
N ASP A 4 -1.52 12.06 1.48
CA ASP A 4 -2.16 11.53 2.68
C ASP A 4 -3.39 12.37 3.05
N GLY A 5 -4.50 11.71 3.37
CA GLY A 5 -5.80 12.32 3.65
C GLY A 5 -6.61 12.75 2.41
N SER A 6 -6.19 12.37 1.19
CA SER A 6 -6.97 12.67 -0.02
C SER A 6 -8.20 11.78 -0.17
N SER A 7 -9.09 12.12 -1.11
CA SER A 7 -10.12 11.22 -1.64
C SER A 7 -9.88 10.86 -3.10
N THR A 8 -10.43 9.74 -3.57
CA THR A 8 -10.36 9.30 -4.96
C THR A 8 -11.59 8.45 -5.34
N ASP A 9 -11.93 8.46 -6.62
CA ASP A 9 -12.96 7.60 -7.25
C ASP A 9 -12.38 6.30 -7.86
N ASP A 10 -11.07 6.08 -7.71
CA ASP A 10 -10.41 4.83 -8.08
C ASP A 10 -10.51 3.79 -6.94
N PRO A 11 -11.29 2.70 -7.08
CA PRO A 11 -11.42 1.66 -6.07
C PRO A 11 -10.20 0.72 -5.98
N THR A 12 -9.20 0.90 -6.84
CA THR A 12 -7.98 0.07 -6.94
C THR A 12 -6.73 0.95 -6.95
N PRO A 13 -6.56 1.85 -5.96
CA PRO A 13 -5.50 2.84 -5.99
C PRO A 13 -4.13 2.17 -6.05
N THR A 14 -3.24 2.76 -6.84
CA THR A 14 -1.85 2.29 -6.91
C THR A 14 -1.04 2.91 -5.78
N LEU A 15 -0.61 2.07 -4.85
CA LEU A 15 0.32 2.39 -3.76
C LEU A 15 1.75 2.20 -4.26
N SER A 16 2.65 3.10 -3.86
CA SER A 16 4.06 3.02 -4.25
C SER A 16 4.96 3.58 -3.16
N GLY A 17 6.21 3.14 -3.15
CA GLY A 17 7.17 3.59 -2.15
C GLY A 17 8.58 3.05 -2.38
N LYS A 18 9.36 3.08 -1.29
CA LYS A 18 10.74 2.57 -1.25
C LYS A 18 10.88 1.52 -0.15
N ALA A 19 11.75 0.55 -0.40
CA ALA A 19 12.24 -0.42 0.57
C ALA A 19 13.65 -0.87 0.16
N GLU A 20 14.30 -1.71 0.97
CA GLU A 20 15.59 -2.30 0.58
C GLU A 20 15.44 -3.09 -0.73
N ALA A 21 16.41 -2.96 -1.63
CA ALA A 21 16.36 -3.62 -2.94
C ALA A 21 16.24 -5.15 -2.80
N GLY A 22 15.17 -5.71 -3.36
CA GLY A 22 14.89 -7.14 -3.29
C GLY A 22 14.26 -7.63 -1.97
N SER A 23 13.88 -6.73 -1.05
CA SER A 23 13.04 -7.11 0.10
C SER A 23 11.61 -7.40 -0.35
N THR A 24 10.91 -8.27 0.39
CA THR A 24 9.46 -8.46 0.27
C THR A 24 8.76 -7.36 1.04
N VAL A 25 7.93 -6.58 0.36
CA VAL A 25 7.07 -5.55 0.95
C VAL A 25 5.67 -6.12 1.08
N LYS A 26 5.13 -6.16 2.30
CA LYS A 26 3.74 -6.51 2.58
C LYS A 26 2.92 -5.24 2.74
N ILE A 27 1.79 -5.17 2.06
CA ILE A 27 0.89 -4.01 2.03
C ILE A 27 -0.39 -4.37 2.76
N TYR A 28 -0.77 -3.53 3.72
CA TYR A 28 -1.93 -3.71 4.58
C TYR A 28 -2.90 -2.56 4.38
N ASP A 29 -4.16 -2.84 4.68
CA ASP A 29 -5.18 -1.87 5.02
C ASP A 29 -5.61 -2.11 6.47
N GLN A 30 -6.44 -1.24 7.05
CA GLN A 30 -7.04 -1.41 8.38
C GLN A 30 -7.80 -2.74 8.54
N ASN A 31 -8.16 -3.39 7.44
CA ASN A 31 -8.84 -4.68 7.40
C ASN A 31 -7.88 -5.89 7.30
N GLY A 32 -6.57 -5.67 7.19
CA GLY A 32 -5.54 -6.72 7.13
C GLY A 32 -4.66 -6.67 5.87
N LEU A 33 -3.95 -7.77 5.61
CA LEU A 33 -3.03 -7.89 4.49
C LEU A 33 -3.78 -7.85 3.15
N LEU A 34 -3.40 -6.91 2.27
CA LEU A 34 -3.92 -6.82 0.91
C LEU A 34 -3.09 -7.66 -0.08
N GLY A 35 -1.78 -7.70 0.12
CA GLY A 35 -0.86 -8.42 -0.75
C GLY A 35 0.59 -8.11 -0.47
N GLU A 36 1.46 -8.62 -1.33
CA GLU A 36 2.90 -8.40 -1.24
C GLU A 36 3.54 -8.21 -2.61
N VAL A 37 4.65 -7.48 -2.64
CA VAL A 37 5.47 -7.23 -3.83
C VAL A 37 6.95 -7.26 -3.45
N THR A 38 7.82 -7.59 -4.40
CA THR A 38 9.27 -7.45 -4.20
C THR A 38 9.73 -6.06 -4.63
N ALA A 39 10.49 -5.38 -3.78
CA ALA A 39 11.14 -4.12 -4.17
C ALA A 39 12.18 -4.37 -5.28
N LYS A 40 12.17 -3.52 -6.29
CA LYS A 40 13.08 -3.60 -7.44
C LYS A 40 14.53 -3.34 -7.02
N ALA A 41 15.46 -3.52 -7.97
CA ALA A 41 16.89 -3.29 -7.74
C ALA A 41 17.22 -1.83 -7.32
N ASP A 42 16.36 -0.87 -7.67
CA ASP A 42 16.47 0.55 -7.26
C ASP A 42 15.70 0.87 -5.97
N GLY A 43 15.20 -0.17 -5.28
CA GLY A 43 14.39 -0.08 -4.07
C GLY A 43 12.95 0.37 -4.29
N THR A 44 12.52 0.65 -5.53
CA THR A 44 11.12 1.04 -5.79
C THR A 44 10.18 -0.15 -5.73
N TRP A 45 8.97 0.09 -5.24
CA TRP A 45 7.87 -0.87 -5.34
C TRP A 45 6.57 -0.16 -5.73
N SER A 46 5.65 -0.93 -6.31
CA SER A 46 4.32 -0.48 -6.72
C SER A 46 3.35 -1.63 -6.55
N PHE A 47 2.18 -1.35 -5.97
CA PHE A 47 1.13 -2.32 -5.69
C PHE A 47 -0.24 -1.73 -6.03
N SER A 48 -1.08 -2.49 -6.70
CA SER A 48 -2.49 -2.16 -6.93
C SER A 48 -3.33 -3.35 -6.45
N PRO A 49 -4.38 -3.14 -5.63
CA PRO A 49 -5.29 -4.21 -5.24
C PRO A 49 -5.89 -4.93 -6.45
N VAL A 50 -6.01 -6.26 -6.39
CA VAL A 50 -6.63 -7.06 -7.48
C VAL A 50 -8.15 -6.94 -7.45
N ALA A 51 -8.73 -6.79 -6.26
CA ALA A 51 -10.15 -6.56 -6.06
C ALA A 51 -10.40 -5.11 -5.67
N LYS A 52 -11.57 -4.59 -6.04
CA LYS A 52 -12.04 -3.29 -5.58
C LYS A 52 -12.07 -3.26 -4.06
N LEU A 53 -11.46 -2.23 -3.49
CA LEU A 53 -11.65 -1.88 -2.10
C LEU A 53 -13.04 -1.25 -1.92
N PRO A 54 -13.72 -1.48 -0.78
CA PRO A 54 -15.00 -0.85 -0.48
C PRO A 54 -14.88 0.67 -0.38
N GLU A 55 -15.99 1.39 -0.46
CA GLU A 55 -15.98 2.82 -0.13
C GLU A 55 -15.69 3.07 1.35
N GLY A 56 -15.19 4.27 1.62
CA GLY A 56 -14.88 4.75 2.97
C GLY A 56 -13.40 5.04 3.17
N GLU A 57 -13.03 5.28 4.42
CA GLU A 57 -11.66 5.58 4.83
C GLU A 57 -10.82 4.30 4.92
N HIS A 58 -9.67 4.31 4.27
CA HIS A 58 -8.63 3.30 4.32
C HIS A 58 -7.37 3.85 5.00
N ARG A 59 -6.70 3.00 5.77
CA ARG A 59 -5.40 3.28 6.39
C ARG A 59 -4.42 2.23 5.92
N PHE A 60 -3.56 2.63 4.98
CA PHE A 60 -2.57 1.73 4.42
C PHE A 60 -1.23 1.87 5.16
N HIS A 61 -0.61 0.75 5.48
CA HIS A 61 0.76 0.70 5.97
C HIS A 61 1.50 -0.49 5.34
N VAL A 62 2.83 -0.48 5.48
CA VAL A 62 3.68 -1.54 4.93
C VAL A 62 4.70 -2.04 5.95
N THR A 63 5.11 -3.29 5.77
CA THR A 63 6.36 -3.82 6.35
C THR A 63 7.26 -4.33 5.25
N ALA A 64 8.57 -4.36 5.51
CA ALA A 64 9.56 -4.93 4.60
C ALA A 64 10.34 -6.04 5.30
N THR A 65 10.48 -7.19 4.64
CA THR A 65 11.32 -8.31 5.07
C THR A 65 12.51 -8.46 4.11
N ASP A 66 13.73 -8.34 4.63
CA ASP A 66 14.96 -8.50 3.85
C ASP A 66 15.21 -9.96 3.43
N LYS A 67 16.27 -10.20 2.63
CA LYS A 67 16.62 -11.55 2.16
C LYS A 67 17.12 -12.48 3.27
N ALA A 68 17.54 -11.92 4.41
CA ALA A 68 17.97 -12.68 5.58
C ALA A 68 16.79 -13.04 6.51
N GLY A 69 15.59 -12.48 6.25
CA GLY A 69 14.37 -12.71 7.02
C GLY A 69 14.10 -11.69 8.11
N ASN A 70 14.86 -10.59 8.20
CA ASN A 70 14.57 -9.54 9.18
C ASN A 70 13.41 -8.67 8.69
N THR A 71 12.43 -8.41 9.55
CA THR A 71 11.25 -7.60 9.21
C THR A 71 11.27 -6.27 9.96
N SER A 72 10.90 -5.19 9.28
CA SER A 72 10.79 -3.84 9.86
C SER A 72 9.60 -3.70 10.82
N ALA A 73 9.55 -2.59 11.55
CA ALA A 73 8.28 -2.08 12.09
C ALA A 73 7.35 -1.62 10.94
N ASP A 74 6.07 -1.38 11.26
CA ASP A 74 5.12 -0.77 10.34
C ASP A 74 5.58 0.64 9.94
N SER A 75 5.29 1.03 8.70
CA SER A 75 5.41 2.42 8.27
C SER A 75 4.37 3.31 8.97
N ASP A 76 4.53 4.63 8.84
CA ASP A 76 3.42 5.54 9.09
C ASP A 76 2.22 5.18 8.19
N ASP A 77 1.01 5.42 8.69
CA ASP A 77 -0.22 5.22 7.93
C ASP A 77 -0.31 6.22 6.77
N PHE A 78 -0.78 5.73 5.62
CA PHE A 78 -1.26 6.54 4.51
C PHE A 78 -2.79 6.42 4.42
N VAL A 79 -3.48 7.51 4.69
CA VAL A 79 -4.94 7.60 4.74
C VAL A 79 -5.51 8.00 3.38
N LEU A 80 -6.51 7.28 2.91
CA LEU A 80 -7.22 7.60 1.67
C LEU A 80 -8.70 7.31 1.82
N THR A 81 -9.56 8.23 1.38
CA THR A 81 -11.01 8.00 1.30
C THR A 81 -11.40 7.57 -0.11
N LEU A 82 -12.03 6.41 -0.25
CA LEU A 82 -12.58 5.94 -1.51
C LEU A 82 -14.05 6.32 -1.62
N ASP A 83 -14.39 7.06 -2.67
CA ASP A 83 -15.75 7.50 -2.99
C ASP A 83 -15.92 7.49 -4.51
N TYR A 84 -16.56 6.45 -5.02
CA TYR A 84 -16.75 6.21 -6.46
C TYR A 84 -18.24 6.07 -6.82
N THR A 85 -19.12 6.46 -5.90
CA THR A 85 -20.55 6.58 -6.10
C THR A 85 -20.85 7.96 -6.69
N ALA A 86 -21.56 7.99 -7.81
CA ALA A 86 -21.95 9.26 -8.42
C ALA A 86 -22.91 10.05 -7.50
N PRO A 87 -22.86 11.40 -7.50
CA PRO A 87 -23.78 12.26 -6.73
C PRO A 87 -25.26 12.07 -7.04
#